data_AF-A0A6J1MQ12-F1
#
_entry.id   AF-A0A6J1MQ12-F1
#
_cell.length_a   1.000
_cell.length_b   1.000
_cell.length_c   1.000
_cell.angle_alpha   90.00
_cell.angle_beta   90.00
_cell.angle_gamma   90.00
#
_symmetry.space_group_name_H-M   'P 1'
#
loop_
_entity.id
_entity.type
_entity.pdbx_description
1 polymer ?
#
loop_
_entity_poly.entity_id
_entity_poly.type
_entity_poly.pdbx_seq_one_letter_code
_entity_poly.pdbx_strand_id
1 'polypeptide(L)'
;MTIMIFFQLIDGIQKRTGIDYVLTNTNITSLYDLCRYTWSDKDYTGSPWCALFTKEDLSMIEYYSDLRHYYRNGHGTPMNERFGRIPMGDLYETFVNAKVNKHRKLTTYFTHATMMDMLYSALGWFRDRFPLTALYRDPNRKWRSTMTAPFGGNLIAVLNRCLIDNKEDYKIVFYSNEKLVTSMCDNGVCSWQQFENQFRPFLNASIDFCFT
;
A
#
# COMPACT_ATOMS: atom_id res chain seq x y z
N MET A 1 9.12 4.20 -23.08
CA MET A 1 9.98 4.41 -21.88
C MET A 1 9.97 3.23 -20.91
N THR A 2 8.89 2.44 -20.83
CA THR A 2 8.83 1.06 -20.27
C THR A 2 9.79 0.06 -20.94
N ILE A 3 10.55 0.50 -21.94
CA ILE A 3 11.22 -0.32 -22.93
C ILE A 3 12.53 -0.92 -22.35
N MET A 4 13.30 -0.17 -21.55
CA MET A 4 14.58 -0.67 -21.00
C MET A 4 14.42 -1.73 -19.91
N ILE A 5 13.42 -1.59 -19.02
CA ILE A 5 13.19 -2.54 -17.92
C ILE A 5 12.92 -3.95 -18.47
N PHE A 6 12.16 -4.03 -19.56
CA PHE A 6 11.76 -5.32 -20.12
C PHE A 6 12.81 -5.94 -21.04
N PHE A 7 13.70 -5.16 -21.66
CA PHE A 7 14.69 -5.73 -22.58
C PHE A 7 15.63 -6.75 -21.92
N GLN A 8 16.23 -6.40 -20.78
CA GLN A 8 17.13 -7.30 -20.06
C GLN A 8 16.41 -8.56 -19.59
N LEU A 9 15.15 -8.38 -19.16
CA LEU A 9 14.33 -9.46 -18.64
C LEU A 9 13.88 -10.42 -19.75
N ILE A 10 13.47 -9.89 -20.91
CA ILE A 10 13.13 -10.67 -22.10
C ILE A 10 14.33 -11.49 -22.57
N ASP A 11 15.49 -10.86 -22.72
CA ASP A 11 16.73 -11.54 -23.15
C ASP A 11 17.13 -12.65 -22.17
N GLY A 12 17.06 -12.36 -20.86
CA GLY A 12 17.36 -13.33 -19.81
C GLY A 12 16.43 -14.55 -19.85
N ILE A 13 15.12 -14.33 -19.99
CA ILE A 13 14.15 -15.43 -20.06
C ILE A 13 14.33 -16.25 -21.33
N GLN A 14 14.44 -15.62 -22.50
CA GLN A 14 14.62 -16.33 -23.77
C GLN A 14 15.88 -17.21 -23.76
N LYS A 15 16.99 -16.71 -23.21
CA LYS A 15 18.23 -17.50 -23.06
C LYS A 15 18.06 -18.71 -22.14
N ARG A 16 17.29 -18.59 -21.06
CA ARG A 16 17.07 -19.69 -20.10
C ARG A 16 16.11 -20.75 -20.63
N THR A 17 15.09 -20.34 -21.38
CA THR A 17 14.04 -21.24 -21.87
C THR A 17 14.35 -21.84 -23.24
N GLY A 18 15.24 -21.23 -24.01
CA GLY A 18 15.51 -21.63 -25.40
C GLY A 18 14.38 -21.27 -26.36
N ILE A 19 13.47 -20.38 -25.97
CA ILE A 19 12.38 -19.91 -26.84
C ILE A 19 12.97 -19.12 -28.02
N ASP A 20 12.57 -19.50 -29.23
CA ASP A 20 13.10 -19.02 -30.50
C ASP A 20 12.31 -17.85 -31.12
N TYR A 21 11.19 -17.45 -30.52
CA TYR A 21 10.43 -16.26 -30.88
C TYR A 21 10.62 -15.12 -29.89
N VAL A 22 10.41 -13.88 -30.35
CA VAL A 22 10.58 -12.67 -29.53
C VAL A 22 9.43 -12.55 -28.53
N LEU A 23 9.75 -12.53 -27.24
CA LEU A 23 8.76 -12.29 -26.19
C LEU A 23 8.39 -10.80 -26.13
N THR A 24 7.12 -10.52 -25.90
CA THR A 24 6.62 -9.16 -25.66
C THR A 24 6.55 -8.84 -24.16
N ASN A 25 6.45 -7.56 -23.81
CA ASN A 25 6.21 -7.13 -22.42
C ASN A 25 4.97 -7.80 -21.84
N THR A 26 3.92 -7.98 -22.64
CA THR A 26 2.70 -8.68 -22.24
C THR A 26 2.99 -10.14 -21.89
N ASN A 27 3.77 -10.86 -22.72
CA ASN A 27 4.16 -12.23 -22.41
C ASN A 27 4.90 -12.32 -21.08
N ILE A 28 5.84 -11.40 -20.83
CA ILE A 28 6.54 -11.34 -19.54
C ILE A 28 5.58 -11.13 -18.37
N THR A 29 4.70 -10.14 -18.46
CA THR A 29 3.76 -9.87 -17.37
C THR A 29 2.81 -11.03 -17.15
N SER A 30 2.39 -11.73 -18.21
CA SER A 30 1.56 -12.94 -18.11
C SER A 30 2.30 -14.11 -17.47
N LEU A 31 3.58 -14.33 -17.80
CA LEU A 31 4.41 -15.35 -17.14
C LEU A 31 4.61 -15.04 -15.64
N TYR A 32 4.77 -13.75 -15.30
CA TYR A 32 4.84 -13.32 -13.91
C TYR A 32 3.51 -13.52 -13.18
N ASP A 33 2.39 -13.23 -13.85
CA ASP A 33 1.05 -13.51 -13.32
C ASP A 33 0.86 -15.00 -13.06
N LEU A 34 1.24 -15.87 -14.00
CA LEU A 34 1.23 -17.32 -13.78
C LEU A 34 2.07 -17.70 -12.56
N CYS A 35 3.28 -17.14 -12.42
CA CYS A 35 4.13 -17.34 -11.24
C CYS A 35 3.41 -16.98 -9.93
N ARG A 36 2.95 -15.73 -9.78
CA ARG A 36 2.38 -15.28 -8.50
C ARG A 36 1.02 -15.89 -8.18
N TYR A 37 0.17 -16.16 -9.16
CA TYR A 37 -1.16 -16.73 -8.91
C TYR A 37 -1.11 -18.22 -8.61
N THR A 38 -0.24 -18.98 -9.27
CA THR A 38 -0.02 -20.39 -8.92
C THR A 38 0.71 -20.54 -7.59
N TRP A 39 1.55 -19.56 -7.21
CA TRP A 39 2.14 -19.53 -5.87
C TRP A 39 1.09 -19.36 -4.76
N SER A 40 -0.01 -18.65 -5.06
CA SER A 40 -1.12 -18.47 -4.12
C SER A 40 -2.13 -19.63 -4.08
N ASP A 41 -1.83 -20.75 -4.74
CA ASP A 41 -2.69 -21.93 -4.73
C ASP A 41 -2.60 -22.71 -3.40
N LYS A 42 -3.65 -23.46 -3.08
CA LYS A 42 -3.87 -24.11 -1.78
C LYS A 42 -2.81 -25.12 -1.39
N ASP A 43 -2.17 -25.77 -2.35
CA ASP A 43 -1.26 -26.88 -2.10
C ASP A 43 0.17 -26.40 -1.77
N TYR A 44 0.46 -25.08 -1.90
CA TYR A 44 1.73 -24.44 -1.56
C TYR A 44 3.00 -25.16 -2.08
N THR A 45 2.91 -25.91 -3.18
CA THR A 45 4.03 -26.68 -3.74
C THR A 45 5.06 -25.83 -4.49
N GLY A 46 4.99 -24.50 -4.34
CA GLY A 46 5.71 -23.54 -5.17
C GLY A 46 5.16 -23.46 -6.59
N SER A 47 5.52 -22.39 -7.29
CA SER A 47 5.14 -22.21 -8.69
C SER A 47 6.29 -22.54 -9.64
N PRO A 48 6.12 -23.50 -10.57
CA PRO A 48 7.14 -23.79 -11.57
C PRO A 48 7.39 -22.60 -12.51
N TRP A 49 6.38 -21.74 -12.70
CA TRP A 49 6.50 -20.54 -13.53
C TRP A 49 7.44 -19.50 -12.90
N CYS A 50 7.62 -19.51 -11.58
CA CYS A 50 8.58 -18.63 -10.92
C CYS A 50 10.04 -19.01 -11.22
N ALA A 51 10.32 -20.26 -11.61
CA ALA A 51 11.67 -20.70 -11.98
C ALA A 51 12.21 -20.02 -13.25
N LEU A 52 11.32 -19.41 -14.05
CA LEU A 52 11.69 -18.64 -15.23
C LEU A 52 12.42 -17.34 -14.87
N PHE A 53 12.26 -16.84 -13.64
CA PHE A 53 12.75 -15.54 -13.21
C PHE A 53 13.90 -15.69 -12.22
N THR A 54 14.94 -14.90 -12.41
CA THR A 54 15.96 -14.70 -11.37
C THR A 54 15.47 -13.71 -10.31
N LYS A 55 16.18 -13.62 -9.19
CA LYS A 55 15.91 -12.60 -8.17
C LYS A 55 15.98 -11.17 -8.73
N GLU A 56 16.93 -10.89 -9.64
CA GLU A 56 17.04 -9.58 -10.28
C GLU A 56 15.84 -9.31 -11.18
N ASP A 57 15.40 -10.30 -11.97
CA ASP A 57 14.20 -10.18 -12.81
C ASP A 57 12.96 -9.83 -11.97
N LEU A 58 12.75 -10.54 -10.86
CA LEU A 58 11.63 -10.27 -9.95
C LEU A 58 11.72 -8.87 -9.33
N SER A 59 12.93 -8.41 -8.98
CA SER A 59 13.13 -7.07 -8.42
C SER A 59 12.90 -5.94 -9.45
N MET A 60 13.09 -6.21 -10.74
CA MET A 60 12.73 -5.29 -11.83
C MET A 60 11.21 -5.25 -12.03
N ILE A 61 10.56 -6.41 -11.99
CA ILE A 61 9.09 -6.53 -12.07
C ILE A 61 8.42 -5.84 -10.86
N GLU A 62 8.96 -6.00 -9.66
CA GLU A 62 8.50 -5.27 -8.46
C GLU A 62 8.52 -3.77 -8.73
N TYR A 63 9.63 -3.24 -9.25
CA TYR A 63 9.74 -1.80 -9.51
C TYR A 63 8.77 -1.32 -10.60
N TYR A 64 8.53 -2.13 -11.62
CA TYR A 64 7.49 -1.84 -12.61
C TYR A 64 6.09 -1.77 -11.96
N SER A 65 5.77 -2.69 -11.06
CA SER A 65 4.52 -2.66 -10.28
C SER A 65 4.45 -1.42 -9.38
N ASP A 66 5.56 -1.06 -8.73
CA ASP A 66 5.64 0.12 -7.87
C ASP A 66 5.34 1.39 -8.64
N LEU A 67 5.94 1.58 -9.82
CA LEU A 67 5.66 2.72 -10.69
C LEU A 67 4.18 2.77 -11.08
N ARG A 68 3.61 1.63 -11.47
CA ARG A 68 2.19 1.55 -11.85
C ARG A 68 1.28 1.94 -10.69
N HIS A 69 1.51 1.40 -9.49
CA HIS A 69 0.71 1.72 -8.31
C HIS A 69 0.93 3.16 -7.85
N TYR A 70 2.17 3.64 -7.86
CA TYR A 70 2.54 5.00 -7.46
C TYR A 70 1.79 6.06 -8.28
N TYR A 71 1.81 5.93 -9.60
CA TYR A 71 1.17 6.91 -10.48
C TYR A 71 -0.34 6.72 -10.59
N ARG A 72 -0.84 5.48 -10.57
CA ARG A 72 -2.27 5.20 -10.71
C ARG A 72 -3.06 5.46 -9.43
N ASN A 73 -2.55 5.00 -8.29
CA ASN A 73 -3.30 4.97 -7.03
C ASN A 73 -2.56 5.65 -5.86
N GLY A 74 -1.28 5.96 -6.01
CA GLY A 74 -0.42 6.49 -4.96
C GLY A 74 -0.15 8.00 -5.05
N HIS A 75 0.99 8.41 -4.47
CA HIS A 75 1.47 9.81 -4.42
C HIS A 75 1.76 10.45 -5.78
N GLY A 76 1.83 9.67 -6.86
CA GLY A 76 2.12 10.17 -8.20
C GLY A 76 0.98 10.98 -8.83
N THR A 77 -0.23 10.89 -8.27
CA THR A 77 -1.40 11.66 -8.72
C THR A 77 -2.11 12.31 -7.53
N PRO A 78 -2.24 13.65 -7.47
CA PRO A 78 -2.82 14.35 -6.32
C PRO A 78 -4.26 13.94 -5.96
N MET A 79 -5.01 13.42 -6.94
CA MET A 79 -6.40 13.01 -6.73
C MET A 79 -6.52 11.83 -5.76
N ASN A 80 -5.53 10.93 -5.75
CA ASN A 80 -5.52 9.75 -4.90
C ASN A 80 -5.50 10.13 -3.41
N GLU A 81 -4.79 11.21 -3.07
CA GLU A 81 -4.81 11.77 -1.73
C GLU A 81 -6.23 12.19 -1.34
N ARG A 82 -6.94 12.90 -2.22
CA ARG A 82 -8.31 13.38 -1.94
C ARG A 82 -9.29 12.24 -1.69
N PHE A 83 -9.27 11.20 -2.53
CA PHE A 83 -10.10 10.01 -2.31
C PHE A 83 -9.73 9.28 -1.02
N GLY A 84 -8.45 9.17 -0.70
CA GLY A 84 -7.97 8.53 0.52
C GLY A 84 -8.39 9.23 1.81
N ARG A 85 -8.69 10.54 1.77
CA ARG A 85 -9.16 11.28 2.96
C ARG A 85 -10.53 10.83 3.45
N ILE A 86 -11.41 10.37 2.56
CA ILE A 86 -12.79 9.98 2.90
C ILE A 86 -12.84 8.90 4.01
N PRO A 87 -12.21 7.73 3.85
CA PRO A 87 -12.19 6.72 4.92
C PRO A 87 -11.42 7.17 6.17
N MET A 88 -10.50 8.13 6.05
CA MET A 88 -9.79 8.67 7.22
C MET A 88 -10.67 9.62 8.04
N GLY A 89 -11.58 10.36 7.39
CA GLY A 89 -12.64 11.11 8.06
C GLY A 89 -13.60 10.17 8.82
N ASP A 90 -14.03 9.09 8.18
CA ASP A 90 -14.87 8.07 8.84
C ASP A 90 -14.19 7.41 10.05
N LEU A 91 -12.88 7.10 9.95
CA LEU A 91 -12.10 6.58 11.08
C LEU A 91 -12.10 7.57 12.27
N TYR A 92 -11.93 8.87 11.99
CA TYR A 92 -12.00 9.90 13.01
C TYR A 92 -13.35 9.92 13.72
N GLU A 93 -14.44 9.99 12.96
CA GLU A 93 -15.80 10.00 13.52
C GLU A 93 -16.09 8.73 14.31
N THR A 94 -15.64 7.57 13.81
CA THR A 94 -15.77 6.29 14.50
C THR A 94 -15.11 6.33 15.88
N PHE A 95 -13.90 6.88 16.00
CA PHE A 95 -13.21 6.97 17.28
C PHE A 95 -13.80 8.03 18.21
N VAL A 96 -14.24 9.18 17.68
CA VAL A 96 -14.98 10.19 18.47
C VAL A 96 -16.25 9.56 19.06
N ASN A 97 -17.01 8.85 18.23
CA ASN A 97 -18.23 8.17 18.65
C ASN A 97 -17.94 7.05 19.66
N ALA A 98 -16.84 6.30 19.52
CA ALA A 98 -16.47 5.25 20.47
C ALA A 98 -16.13 5.80 21.87
N LYS A 99 -15.60 7.03 21.96
CA LYS A 99 -15.34 7.72 23.24
C LYS A 99 -16.64 8.11 23.95
N VAL A 100 -17.64 8.59 23.21
CA VAL A 100 -18.93 9.03 23.75
C VAL A 100 -19.86 7.83 24.01
N ASN A 101 -20.05 7.00 22.99
CA ASN A 101 -20.97 5.88 22.93
C ASN A 101 -20.18 4.57 22.94
N LYS A 102 -19.93 4.03 24.14
CA LYS A 102 -19.11 2.84 24.42
C LYS A 102 -19.66 1.51 23.87
N HIS A 103 -20.59 1.53 22.91
CA HIS A 103 -21.29 0.36 22.39
C HIS A 103 -20.62 -0.27 21.15
N ARG A 104 -20.04 0.52 20.24
CA ARG A 104 -19.37 -0.02 19.04
C ARG A 104 -17.90 -0.28 19.34
N LYS A 105 -17.52 -1.56 19.39
CA LYS A 105 -16.15 -2.01 19.73
C LYS A 105 -15.30 -2.45 18.54
N LEU A 106 -15.92 -2.69 17.38
CA LEU A 106 -15.25 -3.15 16.17
C LEU A 106 -15.97 -2.59 14.94
N THR A 107 -15.18 -2.07 14.00
CA THR A 107 -15.61 -1.65 12.67
C THR A 107 -14.65 -2.27 11.67
N THR A 108 -15.17 -2.96 10.64
CA THR A 108 -14.37 -3.66 9.63
C THR A 108 -14.76 -3.23 8.24
N TYR A 109 -13.76 -2.94 7.41
CA TYR A 109 -13.92 -2.60 6.01
C TYR A 109 -13.17 -3.61 5.14
N PHE A 110 -13.76 -3.96 4.00
CA PHE A 110 -13.12 -4.76 2.97
C PHE A 110 -13.09 -3.94 1.69
N THR A 111 -11.90 -3.82 1.09
CA THR A 111 -11.70 -2.99 -0.09
C THR A 111 -10.58 -3.55 -0.97
N HIS A 112 -10.29 -2.87 -2.06
CA HIS A 112 -9.25 -3.22 -3.01
C HIS A 112 -7.92 -2.55 -2.66
N ALA A 113 -6.81 -3.12 -3.16
CA ALA A 113 -5.47 -2.55 -3.07
C ALA A 113 -5.43 -1.06 -3.50
N THR A 114 -6.22 -0.67 -4.51
CA THR A 114 -6.35 0.72 -4.95
C THR A 114 -6.74 1.68 -3.82
N MET A 115 -7.74 1.32 -3.01
CA MET A 115 -8.21 2.17 -1.90
C MET A 115 -7.18 2.21 -0.77
N MET A 116 -6.47 1.10 -0.55
CA MET A 116 -5.34 1.04 0.39
C MET A 116 -4.19 1.96 -0.05
N ASP A 117 -3.82 1.97 -1.32
CA ASP A 117 -2.78 2.88 -1.83
C ASP A 117 -3.20 4.36 -1.68
N MET A 118 -4.48 4.66 -1.93
CA MET A 118 -5.04 6.01 -1.79
C MET A 118 -5.07 6.47 -0.32
N LEU A 119 -5.46 5.60 0.63
CA LEU A 119 -5.47 5.97 2.05
C LEU A 119 -4.04 6.20 2.56
N TYR A 120 -3.05 5.41 2.13
CA TYR A 120 -1.65 5.66 2.50
C TYR A 120 -1.16 6.98 1.92
N SER A 121 -1.64 7.34 0.72
CA SER A 121 -1.35 8.65 0.12
C SER A 121 -1.93 9.79 0.96
N ALA A 122 -3.18 9.69 1.39
CA ALA A 122 -3.83 10.66 2.29
C ALA A 122 -3.11 10.83 3.63
N LEU A 123 -2.60 9.73 4.19
CA LEU A 123 -1.82 9.74 5.42
C LEU A 123 -0.38 10.25 5.23
N GLY A 124 0.07 10.45 3.99
CA GLY A 124 1.45 10.81 3.67
C GLY A 124 2.46 9.67 3.89
N TRP A 125 1.97 8.43 4.07
CA TRP A 125 2.81 7.27 4.36
C TRP A 125 3.55 6.78 3.11
N PHE A 126 4.73 6.18 3.31
CA PHE A 126 5.58 5.67 2.23
C PHE A 126 5.94 6.72 1.17
N ARG A 127 5.89 8.01 1.50
CA ARG A 127 6.18 9.10 0.57
C ARG A 127 7.68 9.28 0.39
N ASP A 128 8.14 9.07 -0.83
CA ASP A 128 9.51 9.32 -1.24
C ASP A 128 9.85 10.81 -1.30
N ARG A 129 11.14 11.12 -1.12
CA ARG A 129 11.65 12.52 -1.23
C ARG A 129 11.51 13.04 -2.65
N PHE A 130 11.76 12.18 -3.63
CA PHE A 130 11.63 12.47 -5.05
C PHE A 130 10.62 11.50 -5.67
N PRO A 131 9.83 11.92 -6.68
CA PRO A 131 8.91 11.00 -7.36
C PRO A 131 9.65 9.80 -7.97
N LEU A 132 9.05 8.62 -7.87
CA LEU A 132 9.57 7.42 -8.54
C LEU A 132 9.61 7.66 -10.04
N THR A 133 10.66 7.19 -10.71
CA THR A 133 10.86 7.38 -12.15
C THR A 133 11.23 6.09 -12.87
N ALA A 134 10.82 5.97 -14.12
CA ALA A 134 11.23 4.83 -14.97
C ALA A 134 12.70 4.90 -15.39
N LEU A 135 13.40 6.02 -15.15
CA LEU A 135 14.80 6.22 -15.59
C LEU A 135 15.82 5.46 -14.73
N TYR A 136 15.58 5.36 -13.43
CA TYR A 136 16.43 4.63 -12.51
C TYR A 136 15.58 4.05 -11.38
N ARG A 137 16.04 2.94 -10.81
CA ARG A 137 15.41 2.30 -9.65
C ARG A 137 16.15 2.70 -8.39
N ASP A 138 15.51 3.46 -7.50
CA ASP A 138 16.04 3.72 -6.17
C ASP A 138 15.87 2.46 -5.28
N PRO A 139 16.96 1.84 -4.81
CA PRO A 139 16.88 0.71 -3.88
C PRO A 139 16.34 1.12 -2.50
N ASN A 140 16.43 2.40 -2.12
CA ASN A 140 16.01 2.92 -0.82
C ASN A 140 14.61 3.57 -0.86
N ARG A 141 13.89 3.43 -1.97
CA ARG A 141 12.52 3.93 -2.10
C ARG A 141 11.62 3.41 -0.97
N LYS A 142 10.76 4.29 -0.47
CA LYS A 142 9.76 4.00 0.54
C LYS A 142 8.50 3.40 -0.08
N TRP A 143 8.09 3.87 -1.27
CA TRP A 143 6.95 3.31 -1.97
C TRP A 143 7.28 1.97 -2.60
N ARG A 144 6.68 0.90 -2.07
CA ARG A 144 6.80 -0.48 -2.55
C ARG A 144 5.42 -1.13 -2.53
N SER A 145 4.85 -1.40 -3.70
CA SER A 145 3.53 -2.02 -3.86
C SER A 145 3.41 -3.37 -3.15
N THR A 146 4.51 -4.12 -3.07
CA THR A 146 4.63 -5.38 -2.31
C THR A 146 4.48 -5.19 -0.79
N MET A 147 4.78 -3.99 -0.28
CA MET A 147 4.68 -3.65 1.14
C MET A 147 3.43 -2.85 1.48
N THR A 148 2.90 -2.03 0.55
CA THR A 148 1.71 -1.21 0.79
C THR A 148 0.45 -2.06 0.73
N ALA A 149 0.22 -2.74 -0.40
CA ALA A 149 -1.02 -3.44 -0.67
C ALA A 149 -0.80 -4.85 -1.25
N PRO A 150 -0.16 -5.76 -0.50
CA PRO A 150 -0.10 -7.17 -0.88
C PRO A 150 -1.49 -7.83 -0.85
N PHE A 151 -1.61 -9.04 -1.40
CA PHE A 151 -2.81 -9.85 -1.21
C PHE A 151 -3.05 -10.08 0.29
N GLY A 152 -4.28 -9.80 0.75
CA GLY A 152 -4.63 -9.87 2.17
C GLY A 152 -4.05 -8.75 3.04
N GLY A 153 -3.44 -7.73 2.44
CA GLY A 153 -2.91 -6.58 3.17
C GLY A 153 -3.99 -5.86 3.98
N ASN A 154 -3.61 -5.32 5.13
CA ASN A 154 -4.53 -4.72 6.09
C ASN A 154 -3.93 -3.50 6.80
N LEU A 155 -4.83 -2.65 7.29
CA LEU A 155 -4.54 -1.54 8.19
C LEU A 155 -5.48 -1.64 9.39
N ILE A 156 -4.92 -1.70 10.58
CA ILE A 156 -5.66 -1.79 11.84
C ILE A 156 -5.36 -0.55 12.66
N ALA A 157 -6.40 0.14 13.12
CA ALA A 157 -6.29 1.22 14.10
C ALA A 157 -6.98 0.79 15.39
N VAL A 158 -6.29 0.91 16.52
CA VAL A 158 -6.79 0.48 17.83
C VAL A 158 -6.87 1.67 18.77
N LEU A 159 -8.09 2.00 19.21
CA LEU A 159 -8.35 2.98 20.25
C LEU A 159 -8.30 2.29 21.62
N ASN A 160 -7.30 2.63 22.43
CA ASN A 160 -7.11 2.13 23.78
C ASN A 160 -7.60 3.17 24.78
N ARG A 161 -8.35 2.71 25.79
CA ARG A 161 -8.71 3.51 26.94
C ARG A 161 -7.71 3.27 28.06
N CYS A 162 -7.15 4.35 28.59
CA CYS A 162 -6.14 4.35 29.64
C CYS A 162 -6.64 5.12 30.87
N LEU A 163 -6.02 4.88 32.03
CA LEU A 163 -6.19 5.68 33.24
C LEU A 163 -4.82 6.25 33.60
N ILE A 164 -4.66 7.57 33.51
CA ILE A 164 -3.42 8.28 33.89
C ILE A 164 -3.79 9.25 34.99
N ASP A 165 -3.17 9.15 36.16
CA ASP A 165 -3.46 9.97 37.34
C ASP A 165 -4.96 10.03 37.69
N ASN A 166 -5.64 8.88 37.65
CA ASN A 166 -7.09 8.72 37.85
C ASN A 166 -7.98 9.49 36.85
N LYS A 167 -7.43 9.95 35.73
CA LYS A 167 -8.18 10.55 34.62
C LYS A 167 -8.23 9.60 33.42
N GLU A 168 -9.41 9.50 32.80
CA GLU A 168 -9.60 8.70 31.58
C GLU A 168 -8.82 9.38 30.43
N ASP A 169 -7.93 8.64 29.79
CA ASP A 169 -7.17 9.07 28.62
C ASP A 169 -7.36 8.05 27.48
N TYR A 170 -7.01 8.45 26.26
CA TYR A 170 -7.15 7.63 25.07
C TYR A 170 -5.86 7.66 24.25
N LYS A 171 -5.39 6.46 23.90
CA LYS A 171 -4.21 6.27 23.05
C LYS A 171 -4.58 5.48 21.80
N ILE A 172 -4.00 5.84 20.66
CA ILE A 172 -4.25 5.18 19.38
C ILE A 172 -2.97 4.49 18.92
N VAL A 173 -3.11 3.27 18.40
CA VAL A 173 -2.00 2.52 17.78
C VAL A 173 -2.43 2.05 16.40
N PHE A 174 -1.51 2.15 15.43
CA PHE A 174 -1.74 1.71 14.05
C PHE A 174 -0.84 0.54 13.68
N TYR A 175 -1.40 -0.43 12.96
CA TYR A 175 -0.69 -1.56 12.40
C TYR A 175 -0.92 -1.61 10.89
N SER A 176 0.14 -1.67 10.10
CA SER A 176 0.06 -1.91 8.65
C SER A 176 0.68 -3.27 8.38
N ASN A 177 -0.12 -4.19 7.80
CA ASN A 177 0.27 -5.57 7.57
C ASN A 177 0.90 -6.17 8.84
N GLU A 178 0.13 -6.15 9.93
CA GLU A 178 0.49 -6.68 11.26
C GLU A 178 1.70 -6.02 11.94
N LYS A 179 2.31 -5.00 11.33
CA LYS A 179 3.48 -4.30 11.88
C LYS A 179 3.09 -2.94 12.45
N LEU A 180 3.57 -2.67 13.66
CA LEU A 180 3.39 -1.38 14.32
C LEU A 180 3.94 -0.24 13.45
N VAL A 181 3.12 0.79 13.24
CA VAL A 181 3.51 1.98 12.49
C VAL A 181 4.13 3.00 13.45
N THR A 182 5.46 3.01 13.53
CA THR A 182 6.22 3.88 14.46
C THR A 182 6.43 5.29 13.96
N SER A 183 6.33 5.53 12.64
CA SER A 183 6.62 6.84 12.04
C SER A 183 5.52 7.89 12.22
N MET A 184 4.35 7.48 12.73
CA MET A 184 3.19 8.37 12.84
C MET A 184 3.20 9.21 14.11
N CYS A 185 3.63 8.62 15.23
CA CYS A 185 3.57 9.18 16.57
C CYS A 185 4.77 8.70 17.39
N ASP A 186 5.01 9.31 18.55
CA ASP A 186 6.13 8.98 19.43
C ASP A 186 6.13 7.49 19.78
N ASN A 187 7.11 6.75 19.24
CA ASN A 187 7.23 5.29 19.36
C ASN A 187 5.98 4.49 18.92
N GLY A 188 5.19 5.02 17.99
CA GLY A 188 4.01 4.33 17.43
C GLY A 188 2.74 4.39 18.29
N VAL A 189 2.73 5.16 19.38
CA VAL A 189 1.55 5.36 20.23
C VAL A 189 1.14 6.83 20.18
N CYS A 190 -0.01 7.10 19.58
CA CYS A 190 -0.54 8.45 19.47
C CYS A 190 -1.35 8.81 20.72
N SER A 191 -1.13 10.00 21.26
CA SER A 191 -2.13 10.64 22.14
C SER A 191 -3.40 10.96 21.35
N TRP A 192 -4.52 11.09 22.06
CA TRP A 192 -5.77 11.56 21.45
C TRP A 192 -5.60 12.89 20.71
N GLN A 193 -4.86 13.84 21.28
CA GLN A 193 -4.61 15.14 20.67
C GLN A 193 -3.80 15.04 19.37
N GLN A 194 -2.76 14.18 19.34
CA GLN A 194 -1.99 13.93 18.11
C GLN A 194 -2.89 13.32 17.02
N PHE A 195 -3.72 12.34 17.38
CA PHE A 195 -4.70 11.76 16.47
C PHE A 195 -5.68 12.81 15.94
N GLU A 196 -6.27 13.65 16.81
CA GLU A 196 -7.19 14.69 16.37
C GLU A 196 -6.54 15.69 15.41
N ASN A 197 -5.35 16.17 15.74
CA ASN A 197 -4.63 17.12 14.89
C ASN A 197 -4.36 16.56 13.49
N GLN A 198 -4.10 15.26 13.39
CA GLN A 198 -3.79 14.62 12.12
C GLN A 198 -5.05 14.23 11.31
N PHE A 199 -6.11 13.78 11.98
CA PHE A 199 -7.27 13.20 11.30
C PHE A 199 -8.47 14.14 11.15
N ARG A 200 -8.65 15.12 12.04
CA ARG A 200 -9.72 16.11 11.94
C ARG A 200 -9.73 16.87 10.59
N PRO A 201 -8.59 17.19 9.96
CA PRO A 201 -8.58 17.79 8.61
C PRO A 201 -9.26 16.95 7.52
N PHE A 202 -9.47 15.65 7.74
CA PHE A 202 -10.10 14.76 6.77
C PHE A 202 -11.64 14.80 6.79
N LEU A 203 -12.26 15.39 7.82
CA LEU A 203 -13.74 15.48 7.93
C LEU A 203 -14.40 16.21 6.76
N ASN A 204 -13.70 17.15 6.13
CA ASN A 204 -14.22 17.94 5.02
C ASN A 204 -13.91 17.31 3.65
N ALA A 205 -13.53 16.02 3.62
CA ALA A 205 -13.30 15.32 2.37
C ALA A 205 -14.62 15.17 1.60
N SER A 206 -14.66 15.67 0.37
CA SER A 206 -15.81 15.60 -0.52
C SER A 206 -15.38 15.08 -1.89
N ILE A 207 -16.32 14.47 -2.62
CA ILE A 207 -16.15 14.03 -4.01
C ILE A 207 -16.60 15.08 -5.04
N ASP A 208 -16.97 16.30 -4.61
CA ASP A 208 -17.48 17.35 -5.52
C ASP A 208 -16.54 17.67 -6.68
N PHE A 209 -15.23 17.51 -6.46
CA PHE A 209 -14.19 17.70 -7.48
C PHE A 209 -14.29 16.70 -8.66
N CYS A 210 -15.09 15.62 -8.55
CA CYS A 210 -15.33 14.70 -9.65
C CYS A 210 -16.32 15.24 -10.67
N PHE A 211 -17.08 16.29 -10.32
CA PHE A 211 -18.13 16.87 -11.15
C PHE A 211 -17.77 18.23 -11.73
N THR A 212 -16.54 18.69 -11.51
CA THR A 212 -15.94 19.93 -12.05
C THR A 212 -14.93 19.60 -13.13
#